data_AF-A0A8S9N0I5-F1
#
_entry.id   AF-A0A8S9N0I5-F1
#
_cell.length_a   1.000
_cell.length_b   1.000
_cell.length_c   1.000
_cell.angle_alpha   90.00
_cell.angle_beta   90.00
_cell.angle_gamma   90.00
#
_symmetry.space_group_name_H-M   'P 1'
#
loop_
_entity.id
_entity.type
_entity.pdbx_description
1 polymer ?
#
loop_
_entity_poly.entity_id
_entity_poly.type
_entity_poly.pdbx_seq_one_letter_code
_entity_poly.pdbx_strand_id
1 'polypeptide(L)'
;MNLNVSSFSLLSLTLLLLFSPTVTADNITHAFEKYSNFSTMSDLFTKTKLTTLISKYQTITLLAVNNNNISSITKKSAIELKNILMTHVILDYYDELKLKGMKEKSIMLTTLYQTTGLGEEMNGFLNCTKSKGRVYFGSGVKGSPLNAEYVTTLYHNPFNLSIIQITMPIVAPGLSLAVLPPPPPPVPLAPAPAPSSGATPPAPAPAPGPGNEDDASDSNVPKLTPETETPEVDSPAPTPSADNEKIEAADKAGKTSSACKTRFSFEVVVLLMVFFVSFAWF
;
A
#
# COMPACT_ATOMS: atom_id res chain seq x y z
N MET A 1 14.93 -2.69 -48.07
CA MET A 1 15.79 -3.01 -46.90
C MET A 1 14.93 -3.59 -45.79
N ASN A 2 15.41 -4.58 -45.03
CA ASN A 2 14.68 -5.13 -43.89
C ASN A 2 14.80 -4.20 -42.67
N LEU A 3 13.86 -3.26 -42.53
CA LEU A 3 13.72 -2.47 -41.30
C LEU A 3 13.24 -3.40 -40.19
N ASN A 4 14.12 -3.64 -39.22
CA ASN A 4 13.92 -4.64 -38.17
C ASN A 4 12.69 -4.30 -37.32
N VAL A 5 11.70 -5.20 -37.25
CA VAL A 5 10.43 -5.01 -36.53
C VAL A 5 10.68 -4.70 -35.05
N SER A 6 11.72 -5.30 -34.45
CA SER A 6 12.15 -5.01 -33.08
C SER A 6 12.54 -3.54 -32.87
N SER A 7 13.07 -2.86 -33.90
CA SER A 7 13.46 -1.45 -33.83
C SER A 7 12.24 -0.54 -33.73
N PHE A 8 11.18 -0.81 -34.51
CA PHE A 8 9.90 -0.11 -34.39
C PHE A 8 9.19 -0.39 -33.06
N SER A 9 9.27 -1.63 -32.56
CA SER A 9 8.72 -2.00 -31.24
C SER A 9 9.40 -1.23 -30.10
N LEU A 10 10.73 -1.12 -30.12
CA LEU A 10 11.49 -0.34 -29.15
C LEU A 10 11.20 1.16 -29.25
N LEU A 11 11.08 1.71 -30.46
CA LEU A 11 10.73 3.13 -30.69
C LEU A 11 9.30 3.44 -30.20
N SER A 12 8.36 2.52 -30.39
CA SER A 12 6.99 2.66 -29.90
C SER A 12 6.93 2.61 -28.37
N LEU A 13 7.72 1.74 -27.74
CA LEU A 13 7.80 1.62 -26.29
C LEU A 13 8.43 2.86 -25.62
N THR A 14 9.51 3.42 -26.18
CA THR A 14 10.10 4.66 -25.66
C THR A 14 9.18 5.86 -25.85
N LEU A 15 8.47 5.95 -26.97
CA LEU A 15 7.48 7.02 -27.20
C LEU A 15 6.32 6.95 -26.18
N LEU A 16 5.83 5.74 -25.87
CA LEU A 16 4.75 5.55 -24.89
C LEU A 16 5.19 5.87 -23.45
N LEU A 17 6.46 5.60 -23.11
CA LEU A 17 7.06 6.03 -21.84
C LEU A 17 7.19 7.57 -21.75
N LEU A 18 7.55 8.25 -22.85
CA LEU A 18 7.73 9.71 -22.89
C LEU A 18 6.40 10.49 -22.76
N PHE A 19 5.28 9.91 -23.18
CA PHE A 19 3.95 10.55 -23.10
C PHE A 19 3.10 10.11 -21.89
N SER A 20 3.71 9.53 -20.86
CA SER A 20 3.01 9.27 -19.59
C SER A 20 2.71 10.61 -18.88
N PRO A 21 1.44 11.06 -18.76
CA PRO A 21 1.15 12.38 -18.21
C PRO A 21 1.42 12.37 -16.70
N THR A 22 2.24 13.30 -16.23
CA THR A 22 2.59 13.40 -14.81
C THR A 22 1.50 14.13 -14.03
N VAL A 23 1.19 13.64 -12.82
CA VAL A 23 0.27 14.32 -11.92
C VAL A 23 1.01 15.45 -11.22
N THR A 24 0.98 16.66 -11.79
CA THR A 24 1.56 17.85 -11.14
C THR A 24 0.72 18.29 -9.93
N ALA A 25 1.32 19.09 -9.04
CA ALA A 25 0.59 19.68 -7.93
C ALA A 25 -0.55 20.60 -8.41
N ASP A 26 -0.34 21.32 -9.51
CA ASP A 26 -1.32 22.22 -10.13
C ASP A 26 -2.53 21.44 -10.67
N ASN A 27 -2.32 20.26 -11.27
CA ASN A 27 -3.40 19.41 -11.77
C ASN A 27 -4.40 19.01 -10.67
N ILE A 28 -3.95 18.88 -9.41
CA ILE A 28 -4.81 18.56 -8.27
C ILE A 28 -5.66 19.78 -7.88
N THR A 29 -5.03 20.94 -7.70
CA THR A 29 -5.71 22.18 -7.31
C THR A 29 -6.74 22.60 -8.36
N HIS A 30 -6.33 22.63 -9.64
CA HIS A 30 -7.19 22.94 -10.79
C HIS A 30 -8.34 21.94 -10.99
N ALA A 31 -8.16 20.67 -10.60
CA ALA A 31 -9.25 19.70 -10.57
C ALA A 31 -10.29 19.98 -9.46
N PHE A 32 -9.91 20.64 -8.36
CA PHE A 32 -10.82 21.10 -7.30
C PHE A 32 -11.47 22.46 -7.58
N GLU A 33 -10.86 23.35 -8.36
CA GLU A 33 -11.38 24.70 -8.66
C GLU A 33 -12.81 24.71 -9.22
N LYS A 34 -13.16 23.69 -10.01
CA LYS A 34 -14.50 23.50 -10.59
C LYS A 34 -15.57 23.12 -9.56
N TYR A 35 -15.17 22.82 -8.32
CA TYR A 35 -16.01 22.22 -7.29
C TYR A 35 -15.94 22.99 -5.97
N SER A 36 -16.52 24.20 -5.95
CA SER A 36 -16.61 25.10 -4.78
C SER A 36 -17.08 24.42 -3.49
N ASN A 37 -17.96 23.42 -3.60
CA ASN A 37 -18.44 22.56 -2.50
C ASN A 37 -17.36 21.69 -1.81
N PHE A 38 -16.12 21.71 -2.30
CA PHE A 38 -14.96 20.97 -1.78
C PHE A 38 -13.75 21.87 -1.52
N SER A 39 -13.92 23.20 -1.61
CA SER A 39 -12.86 24.19 -1.40
C SER A 39 -12.10 23.98 -0.08
N THR A 40 -12.78 23.58 1.00
CA THR A 40 -12.15 23.31 2.30
C THR A 40 -11.18 22.14 2.24
N MET A 41 -11.47 21.10 1.45
CA MET A 41 -10.57 19.96 1.25
C MET A 41 -9.32 20.38 0.45
N SER A 42 -9.50 21.19 -0.59
CA SER A 42 -8.40 21.73 -1.42
C SER A 42 -7.47 22.65 -0.61
N ASP A 43 -8.06 23.56 0.18
CA ASP A 43 -7.37 24.42 1.15
C ASP A 43 -6.51 23.60 2.12
N LEU A 44 -7.03 22.48 2.61
CA LEU A 44 -6.34 21.60 3.55
C LEU A 44 -5.16 20.87 2.90
N PHE A 45 -5.31 20.33 1.69
CA PHE A 45 -4.19 19.72 0.94
C PHE A 45 -3.06 20.73 0.67
N THR A 46 -3.41 21.98 0.36
CA THR A 46 -2.45 23.09 0.16
C THR A 46 -1.76 23.48 1.47
N LYS A 47 -2.52 23.75 2.54
CA LYS A 47 -1.98 24.17 3.86
C LYS A 47 -1.07 23.11 4.49
N THR A 48 -1.36 21.82 4.28
CA THR A 48 -0.53 20.70 4.77
C THR A 48 0.65 20.34 3.85
N LYS A 49 0.80 21.03 2.71
CA LYS A 49 1.79 20.78 1.65
C LYS A 49 1.73 19.35 1.08
N LEU A 50 0.53 18.75 1.08
CA LEU A 50 0.32 17.40 0.56
C LEU A 50 0.33 17.36 -0.97
N THR A 51 -0.07 18.43 -1.66
CA THR A 51 -0.04 18.50 -3.14
C THR A 51 1.35 18.14 -3.71
N THR A 52 2.44 18.64 -3.08
CA THR A 52 3.84 18.34 -3.45
C THR A 52 4.32 16.93 -3.08
N LEU A 53 3.61 16.21 -2.21
CA LEU A 53 3.86 14.79 -1.94
C LEU A 53 3.05 13.90 -2.88
N ILE A 54 1.78 14.23 -3.09
CA ILE A 54 0.86 13.55 -4.00
C ILE A 54 1.39 13.60 -5.44
N SER A 55 1.99 14.72 -5.87
CA SER A 55 2.58 14.88 -7.20
C SER A 55 3.86 14.06 -7.47
N LYS A 56 4.24 13.15 -6.56
CA LYS A 56 5.31 12.16 -6.76
C LYS A 56 4.78 10.80 -7.24
N TYR A 57 3.46 10.63 -7.28
CA TYR A 57 2.81 9.36 -7.59
C TYR A 57 2.09 9.47 -8.94
N GLN A 58 2.38 8.53 -9.84
CA GLN A 58 1.87 8.54 -11.21
C GLN A 58 0.37 8.20 -11.30
N THR A 59 -0.15 7.47 -10.32
CA THR A 59 -1.48 6.85 -10.30
C THR A 59 -2.09 6.99 -8.90
N ILE A 60 -3.19 7.73 -8.77
CA ILE A 60 -3.83 8.05 -7.48
C ILE A 60 -5.37 8.17 -7.55
N THR A 61 -6.00 7.99 -6.40
CA THR A 61 -7.40 8.39 -6.14
C THR A 61 -7.46 9.28 -4.90
N LEU A 62 -8.13 10.43 -5.02
CA LEU A 62 -8.40 11.34 -3.91
C LEU A 62 -9.85 11.17 -3.43
N LEU A 63 -10.01 10.87 -2.14
CA LEU A 63 -11.30 10.80 -1.46
C LEU A 63 -11.71 12.21 -1.00
N ALA A 64 -12.56 12.87 -1.78
CA ALA A 64 -13.02 14.22 -1.50
C ALA A 64 -14.26 14.22 -0.58
N VAL A 65 -14.22 15.05 0.47
CA VAL A 65 -15.35 15.27 1.37
C VAL A 65 -15.93 16.66 1.13
N ASN A 66 -17.25 16.76 1.05
CA ASN A 66 -17.97 18.02 0.90
C ASN A 66 -17.75 18.95 2.12
N ASN A 67 -17.67 20.26 1.89
CA ASN A 67 -17.48 21.30 2.91
C ASN A 67 -18.44 21.16 4.11
N ASN A 68 -19.68 20.72 3.90
CA ASN A 68 -20.68 20.54 4.96
C ASN A 68 -20.30 19.41 5.95
N ASN A 69 -19.53 18.41 5.50
CA ASN A 69 -19.31 17.15 6.20
C ASN A 69 -17.86 17.00 6.71
N ILE A 70 -16.94 17.88 6.30
CA ILE A 70 -15.50 17.83 6.63
C ILE A 70 -15.15 18.34 8.05
N SER A 71 -16.11 18.97 8.75
CA SER A 71 -15.88 19.70 10.00
C SER A 71 -15.41 18.86 11.19
N SER A 72 -15.49 17.52 11.10
CA SER A 72 -14.99 16.59 12.11
C SER A 72 -13.45 16.50 12.14
N ILE A 73 -12.79 16.74 11.00
CA ILE A 73 -11.32 16.65 10.89
C ILE A 73 -10.62 18.00 11.04
N THR A 74 -11.29 19.11 10.68
CA THR A 74 -10.71 20.47 10.76
C THR A 74 -10.35 20.92 12.17
N LYS A 75 -10.90 20.27 13.21
CA LYS A 75 -10.65 20.53 14.63
C LYS A 75 -9.52 19.69 15.25
N LYS A 76 -8.87 18.83 14.47
CA LYS A 76 -7.77 17.95 14.92
C LYS A 76 -6.44 18.71 14.98
N SER A 77 -5.45 18.11 15.63
CA SER A 77 -4.07 18.65 15.62
C SER A 77 -3.52 18.70 14.19
N ALA A 78 -2.59 19.62 13.89
CA ALA A 78 -2.04 19.77 12.54
C ALA A 78 -1.34 18.50 12.02
N ILE A 79 -0.79 17.68 12.93
CA ILE A 79 -0.19 16.37 12.63
C ILE A 79 -1.28 15.36 12.27
N GLU A 80 -2.26 15.18 13.15
CA GLU A 80 -3.35 14.22 12.96
C GLU A 80 -4.20 14.56 11.73
N LEU A 81 -4.49 15.84 11.50
CA LEU A 81 -5.16 16.35 10.30
C LEU A 81 -4.40 16.01 9.02
N LYS A 82 -3.07 16.19 9.01
CA LYS A 82 -2.22 15.82 7.87
C LYS A 82 -2.21 14.30 7.64
N ASN A 83 -2.14 13.51 8.71
CA ASN A 83 -2.16 12.05 8.63
C ASN A 83 -3.53 11.53 8.13
N ILE A 84 -4.64 12.11 8.60
CA ILE A 84 -5.99 11.84 8.08
C ILE A 84 -6.08 12.17 6.59
N LEU A 85 -5.61 13.34 6.16
CA LEU A 85 -5.60 13.72 4.74
C LEU A 85 -4.73 12.79 3.89
N MET A 86 -3.63 12.25 4.42
CA MET A 86 -2.84 11.20 3.76
C MET A 86 -3.63 9.89 3.59
N THR A 87 -4.46 9.49 4.56
CA THR A 87 -5.34 8.30 4.38
C THR A 87 -6.43 8.51 3.32
N HIS A 88 -6.79 9.75 2.99
CA HIS A 88 -7.71 10.08 1.89
C HIS A 88 -7.05 10.07 0.49
N VAL A 89 -5.76 9.74 0.40
CA VAL A 89 -5.03 9.55 -0.87
C VAL A 89 -4.72 8.08 -1.05
N ILE A 90 -5.38 7.42 -2.00
CA ILE A 90 -5.13 6.01 -2.37
C ILE A 90 -4.08 5.96 -3.49
N LEU A 91 -3.15 5.01 -3.41
CA LEU A 91 -2.01 4.84 -4.34
C LEU A 91 -2.32 3.89 -5.52
N ASP A 92 -3.57 3.90 -5.98
CA ASP A 92 -4.13 3.17 -7.11
C ASP A 92 -5.34 3.97 -7.62
N TYR A 93 -5.73 3.79 -8.88
CA TYR A 93 -6.76 4.57 -9.58
C TYR A 93 -8.15 3.90 -9.44
N TYR A 94 -9.16 4.63 -8.98
CA TYR A 94 -10.54 4.17 -8.79
C TYR A 94 -11.52 5.23 -9.28
N ASP A 95 -12.01 5.04 -10.50
CA ASP A 95 -13.10 5.80 -11.09
C ASP A 95 -14.48 5.15 -10.84
N GLU A 96 -15.50 5.77 -11.42
CA GLU A 96 -16.88 5.26 -11.33
C GLU A 96 -17.02 3.84 -11.90
N LEU A 97 -16.31 3.53 -12.98
CA LEU A 97 -16.39 2.24 -13.67
C LEU A 97 -15.72 1.12 -12.86
N LYS A 98 -14.50 1.34 -12.32
CA LYS A 98 -13.80 0.37 -11.48
C LYS A 98 -14.59 0.11 -10.19
N LEU A 99 -15.14 1.15 -9.55
CA LEU A 99 -15.93 1.04 -8.32
C LEU A 99 -17.27 0.34 -8.54
N LYS A 100 -18.08 0.78 -9.52
CA LYS A 100 -19.35 0.11 -9.86
C LYS A 100 -19.12 -1.32 -10.38
N GLY A 101 -18.01 -1.57 -11.08
CA GLY A 101 -17.56 -2.87 -11.57
C GLY A 101 -17.01 -3.82 -10.51
N MET A 102 -16.81 -3.39 -9.25
CA MET A 102 -16.39 -4.28 -8.17
C MET A 102 -17.39 -5.42 -7.96
N LYS A 103 -16.86 -6.60 -7.57
CA LYS A 103 -17.67 -7.69 -7.00
C LYS A 103 -18.14 -7.30 -5.60
N GLU A 104 -19.24 -7.90 -5.13
CA GLU A 104 -19.76 -7.76 -3.77
C GLU A 104 -18.79 -8.39 -2.76
N LYS A 105 -17.74 -7.64 -2.39
CA LYS A 105 -16.66 -8.03 -1.48
C LYS A 105 -15.93 -6.80 -0.91
N SER A 106 -15.09 -7.05 0.09
CA SER A 106 -14.07 -6.11 0.58
C SER A 106 -12.75 -6.23 -0.21
N ILE A 107 -12.01 -5.13 -0.32
CA ILE A 107 -10.60 -5.03 -0.71
C ILE A 107 -9.88 -4.02 0.20
N MET A 108 -8.61 -4.26 0.48
CA MET A 108 -7.75 -3.27 1.16
C MET A 108 -7.09 -2.38 0.12
N LEU A 109 -7.07 -1.07 0.37
CA LEU A 109 -6.46 -0.05 -0.48
C LEU A 109 -5.30 0.62 0.26
N THR A 110 -4.11 0.62 -0.31
CA THR A 110 -2.92 1.28 0.25
C THR A 110 -3.03 2.80 0.12
N THR A 111 -2.79 3.53 1.20
CA THR A 111 -2.85 5.01 1.20
C THR A 111 -1.46 5.65 1.23
N LEU A 112 -1.39 6.95 0.95
CA LEU A 112 -0.20 7.76 1.13
C LEU A 112 0.33 7.72 2.57
N TYR A 113 -0.52 7.51 3.59
CA TYR A 113 -0.08 7.41 4.98
C TYR A 113 0.82 6.18 5.19
N GLN A 114 0.55 5.05 4.52
CA GLN A 114 1.36 3.84 4.64
C GLN A 114 2.83 4.06 4.21
N THR A 115 3.08 4.98 3.27
CA THR A 115 4.45 5.31 2.82
C THR A 115 5.25 6.17 3.81
N THR A 116 4.66 6.59 4.93
CA THR A 116 5.39 7.27 6.01
C THR A 116 6.19 6.32 6.90
N GLY A 117 5.87 5.02 6.89
CA GLY A 117 6.42 4.04 7.84
C GLY A 117 5.72 4.01 9.21
N LEU A 118 4.81 4.96 9.51
CA LEU A 118 4.00 4.98 10.75
C LEU A 118 2.76 4.06 10.71
N GLY A 119 2.66 3.20 9.69
CA GLY A 119 1.46 2.41 9.41
C GLY A 119 1.36 1.16 10.29
N GLU A 120 0.70 1.29 11.45
CA GLU A 120 0.46 0.21 12.42
C GLU A 120 -0.98 -0.34 12.33
N GLU A 121 -1.18 -1.62 12.66
CA GLU A 121 -2.49 -2.30 12.74
C GLU A 121 -3.45 -2.10 11.54
N MET A 122 -2.91 -1.85 10.34
CA MET A 122 -3.63 -1.49 9.10
C MET A 122 -4.21 -0.05 9.04
N ASN A 123 -3.76 0.89 9.87
CA ASN A 123 -4.25 2.28 9.87
C ASN A 123 -3.85 3.09 8.61
N GLY A 124 -2.79 2.69 7.90
CA GLY A 124 -2.41 3.22 6.59
C GLY A 124 -3.15 2.59 5.41
N PHE A 125 -4.13 1.70 5.65
CA PHE A 125 -4.99 1.12 4.63
C PHE A 125 -6.44 1.58 4.81
N LEU A 126 -7.18 1.59 3.71
CA LEU A 126 -8.65 1.70 3.72
C LEU A 126 -9.29 0.37 3.35
N ASN A 127 -10.35 0.01 4.05
CA ASN A 127 -11.29 -1.01 3.60
C ASN A 127 -12.25 -0.37 2.59
N CYS A 128 -12.21 -0.82 1.34
CA CYS A 128 -13.23 -0.52 0.33
C CYS A 128 -14.10 -1.77 0.14
N THR A 129 -15.38 -1.68 0.48
CA THR A 129 -16.33 -2.80 0.40
C THR A 129 -17.52 -2.42 -0.46
N LYS A 130 -17.83 -3.27 -1.44
CA LYS A 130 -19.12 -3.21 -2.14
C LYS A 130 -20.13 -4.13 -1.45
N SER A 131 -21.29 -3.57 -1.10
CA SER A 131 -22.42 -4.30 -0.49
C SER A 131 -23.75 -3.76 -1.01
N LYS A 132 -24.61 -4.66 -1.49
CA LYS A 132 -25.94 -4.37 -2.05
C LYS A 132 -25.88 -3.31 -3.16
N GLY A 133 -24.89 -3.43 -4.06
CA GLY A 133 -24.66 -2.52 -5.18
C GLY A 133 -24.01 -1.17 -4.82
N ARG A 134 -23.87 -0.83 -3.55
CA ARG A 134 -23.22 0.40 -3.07
C ARG A 134 -21.80 0.14 -2.59
N VAL A 135 -20.94 1.15 -2.67
CA VAL A 135 -19.53 1.07 -2.25
C VAL A 135 -19.31 1.95 -1.03
N TYR A 136 -18.69 1.37 0.00
CA TYR A 136 -18.39 2.02 1.27
C TYR A 136 -16.89 1.95 1.54
N PHE A 137 -16.36 3.02 2.12
CA PHE A 137 -15.00 3.14 2.60
C PHE A 137 -14.97 3.25 4.13
N GLY A 138 -13.88 2.76 4.72
CA GLY A 138 -13.58 2.81 6.15
C GLY A 138 -12.09 2.54 6.38
N SER A 139 -11.62 2.62 7.62
CA SER A 139 -10.23 2.26 7.93
C SER A 139 -9.99 0.75 7.79
N GLY A 140 -8.77 0.35 7.44
CA GLY A 140 -8.33 -1.04 7.45
C GLY A 140 -8.17 -1.65 8.85
N VAL A 141 -8.09 -0.83 9.92
CA VAL A 141 -7.96 -1.33 11.30
C VAL A 141 -9.19 -2.14 11.70
N LYS A 142 -8.97 -3.36 12.22
CA LYS A 142 -10.02 -4.31 12.59
C LYS A 142 -11.05 -3.68 13.54
N GLY A 143 -12.34 -3.79 13.20
CA GLY A 143 -13.45 -3.23 14.00
C GLY A 143 -13.76 -1.75 13.73
N SER A 144 -13.01 -1.08 12.84
CA SER A 144 -13.30 0.29 12.42
C SER A 144 -14.64 0.43 11.69
N PRO A 145 -15.29 1.61 11.74
CA PRO A 145 -16.51 1.87 10.98
C PRO A 145 -16.25 1.86 9.46
N LEU A 146 -17.22 1.31 8.74
CA LEU A 146 -17.32 1.24 7.29
C LEU A 146 -18.58 2.01 6.86
N ASN A 147 -18.49 3.34 6.84
CA ASN A 147 -19.64 4.24 6.79
C ASN A 147 -19.51 5.42 5.80
N ALA A 148 -18.34 5.62 5.18
CA ALA A 148 -18.17 6.64 4.15
C ALA A 148 -18.60 6.08 2.78
N GLU A 149 -19.82 6.38 2.35
CA GLU A 149 -20.40 5.88 1.10
C GLU A 149 -19.85 6.67 -0.11
N TYR A 150 -19.55 5.98 -1.21
CA TYR A 150 -19.25 6.58 -2.51
C TYR A 150 -20.49 7.28 -3.08
N VAL A 151 -20.36 8.55 -3.44
CA VAL A 151 -21.46 9.35 -4.02
C VAL A 151 -21.33 9.46 -5.54
N THR A 152 -20.17 9.94 -6.03
CA THR A 152 -19.93 10.20 -7.45
C THR A 152 -18.43 10.43 -7.72
N THR A 153 -18.03 10.45 -8.99
CA THR A 153 -16.68 10.81 -9.43
C THR A 153 -16.68 12.27 -9.91
N LEU A 154 -15.96 13.15 -9.21
CA LEU A 154 -15.87 14.58 -9.52
C LEU A 154 -14.91 14.84 -10.69
N TYR A 155 -13.79 14.12 -10.73
CA TYR A 155 -12.77 14.29 -11.76
C TYR A 155 -12.13 12.94 -12.08
N HIS A 156 -11.81 12.73 -13.36
CA HIS A 156 -10.95 11.63 -13.78
C HIS A 156 -10.08 12.05 -14.96
N ASN A 157 -8.78 11.81 -14.84
CA ASN A 157 -7.84 11.65 -15.94
C ASN A 157 -7.48 10.14 -15.96
N PRO A 158 -7.91 9.37 -16.99
CA PRO A 158 -7.77 7.92 -17.04
C PRO A 158 -6.39 7.41 -16.61
N PHE A 159 -6.36 6.36 -15.79
CA PHE A 159 -5.15 5.69 -15.26
C PHE A 159 -4.21 6.53 -14.36
N ASN A 160 -4.45 7.83 -14.21
CA ASN A 160 -3.53 8.75 -13.52
C ASN A 160 -4.10 9.40 -12.26
N LEU A 161 -5.21 10.14 -12.39
CA LEU A 161 -5.80 10.89 -11.27
C LEU A 161 -7.31 10.73 -11.30
N SER A 162 -7.88 10.26 -10.19
CA SER A 162 -9.32 10.29 -9.96
C SER A 162 -9.61 11.05 -8.66
N ILE A 163 -10.72 11.80 -8.63
CA ILE A 163 -11.25 12.45 -7.44
C ILE A 163 -12.69 11.97 -7.27
N ILE A 164 -12.95 11.25 -6.19
CA ILE A 164 -14.26 10.66 -5.90
C ILE A 164 -14.83 11.25 -4.61
N GLN A 165 -16.12 11.57 -4.62
CA GLN A 165 -16.82 12.07 -3.45
C GLN A 165 -17.19 10.91 -2.53
N ILE A 166 -16.88 11.06 -1.25
CA ILE A 166 -17.41 10.21 -0.16
C ILE A 166 -18.29 11.02 0.79
N THR A 167 -19.21 10.37 1.50
CA THR A 167 -20.18 11.06 2.37
C THR A 167 -19.59 11.69 3.64
N MET A 168 -18.47 11.21 4.16
CA MET A 168 -17.85 11.73 5.40
C MET A 168 -16.35 11.41 5.46
N PRO A 169 -15.54 12.14 6.27
CA PRO A 169 -14.13 11.83 6.43
C PRO A 169 -13.89 10.51 7.15
N ILE A 170 -12.89 9.76 6.70
CA ILE A 170 -12.44 8.53 7.36
C ILE A 170 -11.32 8.89 8.35
N VAL A 171 -11.50 8.55 9.62
CA VAL A 171 -10.47 8.73 10.66
C VAL A 171 -10.07 7.35 11.16
N ALA A 172 -8.86 6.90 10.81
CA ALA A 172 -8.31 5.66 11.34
C ALA A 172 -7.81 5.83 12.78
N PRO A 173 -7.87 4.78 13.62
CA PRO A 173 -7.15 4.74 14.90
C PRO A 173 -5.64 4.99 14.74
N GLY A 174 -5.01 5.56 15.77
CA GLY A 174 -3.55 5.75 15.82
C GLY A 174 -2.96 6.95 15.04
N LEU A 175 -3.74 7.64 14.20
CA LEU A 175 -3.24 8.73 13.32
C LEU A 175 -2.69 9.98 14.03
N SER A 176 -2.67 10.04 15.37
CA SER A 176 -2.12 11.17 16.13
C SER A 176 -0.59 11.18 16.22
N LEU A 177 0.10 10.10 15.83
CA LEU A 177 1.56 9.98 15.92
C LEU A 177 2.30 10.90 14.93
N ALA A 178 3.42 11.46 15.39
CA ALA A 178 4.21 12.43 14.64
C ALA A 178 5.26 11.75 13.73
N VAL A 179 5.34 12.20 12.47
CA VAL A 179 6.41 11.80 11.55
C VAL A 179 7.71 12.49 11.95
N LEU A 180 8.64 11.73 12.53
CA LEU A 180 10.06 12.02 12.34
C LEU A 180 10.42 11.64 10.89
N PRO A 181 11.27 12.42 10.19
CA PRO A 181 11.81 11.96 8.91
C PRO A 181 12.56 10.64 9.13
N PRO A 182 12.53 9.69 8.17
CA PRO A 182 13.31 8.47 8.30
C PRO A 182 14.78 8.85 8.51
N PRO A 183 15.51 8.19 9.44
CA PRO A 183 16.93 8.44 9.60
C PRO A 183 17.63 8.23 8.25
N PRO A 184 18.61 9.06 7.87
CA PRO A 184 19.36 8.84 6.65
C PRO A 184 19.96 7.43 6.67
N PRO A 185 20.01 6.73 5.52
CA PRO A 185 20.60 5.40 5.47
C PRO A 185 22.03 5.48 6.04
N PRO A 186 22.47 4.49 6.84
CA PRO A 186 23.80 4.50 7.44
C PRO A 186 24.84 4.75 6.35
N VAL A 187 25.56 5.88 6.46
CA VAL A 187 26.67 6.16 5.56
C VAL A 187 27.68 5.01 5.69
N PRO A 188 28.05 4.33 4.60
CA PRO A 188 29.11 3.33 4.67
C PRO A 188 30.35 4.03 5.21
N LEU A 189 30.91 3.53 6.32
CA LEU A 189 32.20 4.04 6.80
C LEU A 189 33.20 3.85 5.66
N ALA A 190 33.81 4.95 5.22
CA ALA A 190 34.89 4.89 4.25
C ALA A 190 35.97 3.94 4.80
N PRO A 191 36.50 3.00 4.00
CA PRO A 191 37.56 2.10 4.46
C PRO A 191 38.71 2.89 5.05
N ALA A 192 39.10 2.55 6.28
CA ALA A 192 40.21 3.22 6.95
C ALA A 192 41.49 3.09 6.10
N PRO A 193 42.30 4.16 5.98
CA PRO A 193 43.55 4.10 5.23
C PRO A 193 44.47 3.04 5.86
N ALA A 194 45.02 2.16 5.02
CA ALA A 194 45.86 1.06 5.48
C ALA A 194 47.12 1.57 6.19
N PRO A 195 47.60 0.89 7.24
CA PRO A 195 48.79 1.31 7.97
C PRO A 195 50.04 1.20 7.09
N SER A 196 50.76 2.32 6.95
CA SER A 196 52.10 2.30 6.35
C SER A 196 53.09 1.63 7.29
N SER A 197 53.92 0.72 6.78
CA SER A 197 54.89 -0.04 7.55
C SER A 197 56.31 0.49 7.35
N GLY A 198 57.10 0.59 8.43
CA GLY A 198 58.55 0.79 8.30
C GLY A 198 59.27 1.50 9.44
N ALA A 199 59.61 0.78 10.51
CA ALA A 199 60.82 1.03 11.32
C ALA A 199 61.20 -0.23 12.14
N THR A 200 62.48 -0.58 12.16
CA THR A 200 63.03 -1.82 12.76
C THR A 200 63.54 -1.56 14.20
N PRO A 201 63.40 -2.50 15.17
CA PRO A 201 63.68 -2.22 16.58
C PRO A 201 65.15 -2.48 17.01
N PRO A 202 65.62 -1.83 18.10
CA PRO A 202 66.77 -2.26 18.89
C PRO A 202 66.37 -3.29 19.98
N ALA A 203 67.36 -4.04 20.47
CA ALA A 203 67.21 -5.14 21.44
C ALA A 203 68.00 -4.84 22.77
N PRO A 204 68.01 -5.71 23.82
CA PRO A 204 67.72 -5.23 25.18
C PRO A 204 68.82 -5.44 26.25
N ALA A 205 68.63 -4.81 27.42
CA ALA A 205 69.31 -5.10 28.69
C ALA A 205 68.47 -4.53 29.88
N PRO A 206 68.74 -4.89 31.15
CA PRO A 206 68.54 -6.23 31.72
C PRO A 206 67.64 -6.22 32.98
N ALA A 207 67.36 -7.40 33.55
CA ALA A 207 66.47 -7.59 34.71
C ALA A 207 67.09 -7.20 36.07
N PRO A 208 66.25 -7.13 37.12
CA PRO A 208 66.46 -8.05 38.26
C PRO A 208 65.19 -8.81 38.71
N GLY A 209 65.39 -10.02 39.23
CA GLY A 209 64.49 -10.72 40.17
C GLY A 209 65.25 -11.01 41.47
N PRO A 210 64.94 -12.08 42.25
CA PRO A 210 63.83 -13.03 42.14
C PRO A 210 63.01 -13.17 43.48
N GLY A 211 62.15 -14.19 43.56
CA GLY A 211 61.32 -14.53 44.73
C GLY A 211 60.03 -15.24 44.27
N ASN A 212 60.10 -16.54 43.94
CA ASN A 212 59.84 -17.68 44.85
C ASN A 212 58.34 -17.76 45.22
N GLU A 213 57.60 -18.66 44.58
CA GLU A 213 57.31 -20.05 45.05
C GLU A 213 56.08 -20.08 45.98
N ASP A 214 54.95 -20.61 45.49
CA ASP A 214 54.50 -21.94 45.92
C ASP A 214 53.39 -22.51 45.01
N ASP A 215 53.15 -23.82 45.11
CA ASP A 215 52.24 -24.62 44.29
C ASP A 215 51.07 -25.16 45.14
N ALA A 216 49.86 -25.27 44.55
CA ALA A 216 48.76 -26.13 45.03
C ALA A 216 47.55 -26.09 44.08
N SER A 217 47.04 -27.28 43.74
CA SER A 217 45.64 -27.46 43.32
C SER A 217 44.80 -27.91 44.51
N ASP A 218 43.51 -27.54 44.55
CA ASP A 218 42.49 -28.38 45.18
C ASP A 218 41.15 -28.30 44.42
N SER A 219 40.32 -29.32 44.55
CA SER A 219 39.02 -29.47 43.90
C SER A 219 37.98 -29.95 44.91
N ASN A 220 36.92 -29.18 45.13
CA ASN A 220 35.82 -29.60 45.98
C ASN A 220 34.43 -29.24 45.40
N VAL A 221 33.57 -30.26 45.34
CA VAL A 221 32.18 -30.23 44.87
C VAL A 221 31.40 -31.16 45.81
N PRO A 222 30.31 -30.70 46.45
CA PRO A 222 29.04 -31.38 46.21
C PRO A 222 27.75 -30.51 46.31
N LYS A 223 26.93 -30.60 45.26
CA LYS A 223 25.52 -31.07 45.27
C LYS A 223 24.57 -30.62 46.42
N LEU A 224 23.39 -30.08 46.03
CA LEU A 224 22.05 -30.57 46.46
C LEU A 224 20.89 -29.93 45.66
N THR A 225 20.30 -30.70 44.73
CA THR A 225 18.84 -30.76 44.43
C THR A 225 18.15 -31.65 45.49
N PRO A 226 16.81 -31.78 45.62
CA PRO A 226 15.71 -31.58 44.64
C PRO A 226 14.51 -30.75 45.22
N GLU A 227 13.21 -30.87 44.93
CA GLU A 227 12.27 -31.65 44.06
C GLU A 227 11.09 -30.66 43.67
N THR A 228 10.27 -30.78 42.60
CA THR A 228 9.04 -31.63 42.35
C THR A 228 7.85 -31.20 43.25
N GLU A 229 6.57 -31.12 42.83
CA GLU A 229 5.76 -32.15 42.14
C GLU A 229 4.81 -31.71 41.01
N THR A 230 4.46 -32.69 40.17
CA THR A 230 3.31 -32.74 39.23
C THR A 230 2.23 -33.66 39.84
N PRO A 231 0.94 -33.57 39.44
CA PRO A 231 0.43 -34.46 38.37
C PRO A 231 -0.48 -33.67 37.38
N GLU A 232 -0.73 -34.08 36.12
CA GLU A 232 -1.45 -35.29 35.65
C GLU A 232 -2.84 -35.46 36.33
N VAL A 233 -3.94 -35.86 35.67
CA VAL A 233 -4.16 -36.63 34.43
C VAL A 233 -5.37 -36.04 33.67
N ASP A 234 -5.41 -36.12 32.33
CA ASP A 234 -6.44 -36.89 31.56
C ASP A 234 -6.69 -36.38 30.11
N SER A 235 -7.20 -37.28 29.26
CA SER A 235 -7.66 -37.03 27.90
C SER A 235 -8.77 -38.02 27.56
N PRO A 236 -9.84 -37.58 26.89
CA PRO A 236 -9.90 -37.97 25.48
C PRO A 236 -10.59 -36.96 24.53
N ALA A 237 -10.29 -37.09 23.25
CA ALA A 237 -11.17 -36.66 22.17
C ALA A 237 -11.96 -37.87 21.63
N PRO A 238 -13.25 -37.70 21.31
CA PRO A 238 -13.93 -38.54 20.33
C PRO A 238 -14.54 -37.73 19.17
N THR A 239 -14.09 -38.08 17.96
CA THR A 239 -14.84 -38.39 16.72
C THR A 239 -16.23 -37.79 16.40
N PRO A 240 -16.60 -37.71 15.09
CA PRO A 240 -17.78 -36.98 14.63
C PRO A 240 -19.09 -37.80 14.69
N SER A 241 -20.21 -37.09 14.56
CA SER A 241 -21.46 -37.65 14.05
C SER A 241 -21.85 -36.93 12.77
N ALA A 242 -22.13 -37.70 11.72
CA ALA A 242 -23.01 -37.28 10.66
C ALA A 242 -24.29 -38.07 10.84
N ASP A 243 -25.44 -37.40 10.80
CA ASP A 243 -26.68 -38.10 10.49
C ASP A 243 -27.42 -37.42 9.34
N ASN A 244 -28.02 -38.31 8.58
CA ASN A 244 -28.54 -38.16 7.26
C ASN A 244 -30.03 -37.83 7.33
N GLU A 245 -30.49 -36.97 6.42
CA GLU A 245 -31.75 -37.27 5.74
C GLU A 245 -31.56 -37.17 4.24
N LYS A 246 -32.11 -38.15 3.53
CA LYS A 246 -32.01 -38.35 2.09
C LYS A 246 -33.42 -38.32 1.52
N ILE A 247 -33.73 -37.26 0.77
CA ILE A 247 -34.88 -37.26 -0.16
C ILE A 247 -34.32 -37.07 -1.58
N GLU A 248 -34.95 -37.75 -2.54
CA GLU A 248 -34.33 -38.14 -3.80
C GLU A 248 -34.51 -37.13 -4.94
N ALA A 249 -33.69 -37.29 -5.97
CA ALA A 249 -33.79 -36.53 -7.21
C ALA A 249 -34.74 -37.20 -8.22
N ALA A 250 -35.53 -36.37 -8.91
CA ALA A 250 -36.05 -36.61 -10.25
C ALA A 250 -36.00 -35.26 -10.97
N ASP A 251 -35.02 -35.01 -11.85
CA ASP A 251 -35.03 -35.45 -13.26
C ASP A 251 -36.36 -35.16 -14.01
N LYS A 252 -36.35 -34.12 -14.86
CA LYS A 252 -36.28 -34.43 -16.30
C LYS A 252 -35.70 -33.35 -17.20
N ALA A 253 -34.60 -33.74 -17.84
CA ALA A 253 -34.19 -33.45 -19.21
C ALA A 253 -34.87 -32.30 -20.00
N GLY A 254 -34.07 -31.27 -20.33
CA GLY A 254 -34.31 -30.35 -21.46
C GLY A 254 -33.05 -30.22 -22.32
N LYS A 255 -33.03 -30.87 -23.50
CA LYS A 255 -31.87 -30.82 -24.42
C LYS A 255 -31.86 -29.52 -25.23
N THR A 256 -30.70 -28.87 -25.35
CA THR A 256 -30.26 -28.26 -26.62
C THR A 256 -28.73 -28.15 -26.67
N SER A 257 -28.17 -28.44 -27.85
CA SER A 257 -26.73 -28.35 -28.13
C SER A 257 -26.34 -27.01 -28.74
N SER A 258 -25.14 -26.51 -28.43
CA SER A 258 -24.30 -25.78 -29.38
C SER A 258 -22.86 -25.65 -28.89
N ALA A 259 -21.93 -26.33 -29.56
CA ALA A 259 -20.50 -26.12 -29.39
C ALA A 259 -20.02 -25.15 -30.47
N CYS A 260 -19.69 -23.90 -30.11
CA CYS A 260 -19.19 -22.91 -31.05
C CYS A 260 -17.66 -22.77 -30.97
N LYS A 261 -16.94 -23.39 -31.91
CA LYS A 261 -15.51 -23.14 -32.14
C LYS A 261 -15.35 -21.89 -33.02
N THR A 262 -15.31 -20.70 -32.42
CA THR A 262 -14.95 -19.47 -33.15
C THR A 262 -13.43 -19.31 -33.20
N ARG A 263 -12.86 -19.37 -34.40
CA ARG A 263 -11.48 -18.95 -34.66
C ARG A 263 -11.44 -17.41 -34.63
N PHE A 264 -10.49 -16.83 -33.90
CA PHE A 264 -10.18 -15.41 -34.06
C PHE A 264 -9.42 -15.19 -35.36
N SER A 265 -10.09 -14.61 -36.36
CA SER A 265 -9.47 -14.15 -37.61
C SER A 265 -8.74 -12.81 -37.39
N PHE A 266 -7.69 -12.58 -38.18
CA PHE A 266 -6.69 -11.50 -37.97
C PHE A 266 -7.19 -10.06 -38.26
N GLU A 267 -8.48 -9.90 -38.59
CA GLU A 267 -9.12 -8.66 -39.08
C GLU A 267 -9.22 -7.55 -38.02
N VAL A 268 -9.45 -7.88 -36.74
CA VAL A 268 -9.71 -6.90 -35.67
C VAL A 268 -8.52 -5.95 -35.45
N VAL A 269 -7.31 -6.34 -35.89
CA VAL A 269 -6.08 -5.54 -35.78
C VAL A 269 -6.03 -4.40 -36.82
N VAL A 270 -6.77 -4.50 -37.94
CA VAL A 270 -6.73 -3.49 -39.02
C VAL A 270 -7.59 -2.26 -38.73
N LEU A 271 -8.59 -2.38 -37.84
CA LEU A 271 -9.47 -1.27 -37.44
C LEU A 271 -8.74 -0.09 -36.75
N LEU A 272 -7.46 -0.27 -36.40
CA LEU A 272 -6.59 0.76 -35.83
C LEU A 272 -6.26 1.90 -36.82
N MET A 273 -6.49 1.72 -38.13
CA MET A 273 -6.02 2.64 -39.18
C MET A 273 -7.00 3.75 -39.63
N VAL A 274 -8.30 3.67 -39.32
CA VAL A 274 -9.28 4.64 -39.88
C VAL A 274 -9.53 5.84 -38.96
N PHE A 275 -9.59 5.63 -37.64
CA PHE A 275 -9.99 6.70 -36.70
C PHE A 275 -8.95 7.82 -36.50
N PHE A 276 -7.69 7.61 -36.91
CA PHE A 276 -6.63 8.63 -36.77
C PHE A 276 -6.53 9.63 -37.94
N VAL A 277 -7.44 9.57 -38.92
CA VAL A 277 -7.35 10.40 -40.15
C VAL A 277 -8.34 11.59 -40.16
N SER A 278 -9.34 11.63 -39.28
CA SER A 278 -10.53 12.50 -39.47
C SER A 278 -10.74 13.65 -38.48
N PHE A 279 -9.83 13.90 -37.51
CA PHE A 279 -9.93 15.06 -36.61
C PHE A 279 -8.65 15.90 -36.54
N ALA A 280 -8.13 16.21 -37.73
CA ALA A 280 -7.06 17.19 -37.94
C ALA A 280 -7.56 18.46 -38.66
N TRP A 281 -8.79 18.90 -38.39
CA TRP A 281 -9.27 20.25 -38.79
C TRP A 281 -10.52 20.71 -37.99
N PHE A 282 -10.34 21.21 -36.76
CA PHE A 282 -11.06 22.36 -36.20
C PHE A 282 -10.39 22.85 -34.91
#